data_AF-A0A1I7ZQ57-F1
#
_entry.id   AF-A0A1I7ZQ57-F1
#
_cell.length_a   1.000
_cell.length_b   1.000
_cell.length_c   1.000
_cell.angle_alpha   90.00
_cell.angle_beta   90.00
_cell.angle_gamma   90.00
#
_symmetry.space_group_name_H-M   'P 1'
#
loop_
_entity.id
_entity.type
_entity.pdbx_description
1 polymer ?
#
loop_
_entity_poly.entity_id
_entity_poly.type
_entity_poly.pdbx_seq_one_letter_code
_entity_poly.pdbx_strand_id
1 'polypeptide(L)'
;MFRRLVKLTLKSATYFVTFASGVHVGTELRRKDGFHGYYSITFNGSSMEPTLFPQKTRLLGRTFCPKSDSVKRGDIVDIAIPHAAGNGRTRSAIKRVIGLPGDEVWNDRKAAWESVPQGHVYVLGDNRKISRDSRTYGPVPTENISKKIILQYWPVKLNLEYKDGEKDPIVRCK
;
A
#
# COMPACT_ATOMS: atom_id res chain seq x y z
N MET A 1 -22.64 -18.96 -11.82
CA MET A 1 -22.40 -17.50 -11.95
C MET A 1 -22.86 -16.82 -10.66
N PHE A 2 -22.03 -16.81 -9.60
CA PHE A 2 -22.40 -16.24 -8.30
C PHE A 2 -21.99 -14.76 -8.23
N ARG A 3 -22.97 -13.84 -8.32
CA ARG A 3 -22.76 -12.41 -8.03
C ARG A 3 -22.87 -12.20 -6.52
N ARG A 4 -21.74 -12.19 -5.81
CA ARG A 4 -21.71 -11.80 -4.39
C ARG A 4 -21.45 -10.30 -4.32
N LEU A 5 -22.49 -9.50 -4.05
CA LEU A 5 -22.33 -8.07 -3.76
C LEU A 5 -21.60 -7.92 -2.42
N VAL A 6 -20.43 -7.28 -2.43
CA VAL A 6 -19.77 -6.83 -1.20
C VAL A 6 -20.28 -5.42 -0.91
N LYS A 7 -21.10 -5.27 0.14
CA LYS A 7 -21.60 -3.98 0.60
C LYS A 7 -20.54 -3.36 1.52
N LEU A 8 -19.72 -2.44 0.99
CA LEU A 8 -18.88 -1.59 1.84
C LEU A 8 -19.70 -0.40 2.33
N THR A 9 -19.94 -0.35 3.63
CA THR A 9 -20.64 0.76 4.27
C THR A 9 -19.59 1.68 4.91
N LEU A 10 -19.18 2.73 4.20
CA LEU A 10 -18.41 3.84 4.79
C LEU A 10 -19.41 4.93 5.21
N LYS A 11 -19.23 5.48 6.41
CA LYS A 11 -20.19 6.28 7.23
C LYS A 11 -20.84 7.53 6.59
N SER A 12 -20.82 7.74 5.28
CA SER A 12 -21.63 8.78 4.64
C SER A 12 -22.11 8.47 3.22
N ALA A 13 -21.88 7.28 2.66
CA ALA A 13 -22.46 6.94 1.36
C ALA A 13 -22.40 5.43 1.09
N THR A 14 -23.54 4.88 0.70
CA THR A 14 -23.69 3.49 0.24
C THR A 14 -23.43 3.46 -1.25
N TYR A 15 -22.33 2.84 -1.70
CA TYR A 15 -22.02 2.71 -3.13
C TYR A 15 -22.30 1.30 -3.64
N PHE A 16 -23.05 1.22 -4.74
CA PHE A 16 -23.21 -0.01 -5.51
C PHE A 16 -22.01 -0.15 -6.44
N VAL A 17 -21.03 -0.95 -6.03
CA VAL A 17 -19.92 -1.41 -6.87
C VAL A 17 -20.49 -2.50 -7.78
N THR A 18 -20.98 -2.13 -8.97
CA THR A 18 -21.59 -3.06 -9.92
C THR A 18 -20.51 -3.90 -10.60
N PHE A 19 -20.26 -5.10 -10.10
CA PHE A 19 -19.35 -6.11 -10.66
C PHE A 19 -19.91 -6.82 -11.91
N ALA A 20 -20.58 -6.10 -12.81
CA ALA A 20 -20.97 -6.64 -14.10
C ALA A 20 -19.92 -6.24 -15.14
N SER A 21 -19.26 -7.23 -15.75
CA SER A 21 -18.35 -7.10 -16.92
C SER A 21 -16.89 -6.64 -16.71
N GLY A 22 -16.30 -6.82 -15.52
CA GLY A 22 -14.84 -6.80 -15.38
C GLY A 22 -14.15 -5.43 -15.57
N VAL A 23 -14.90 -4.36 -15.74
CA VAL A 23 -14.41 -2.97 -15.75
C VAL A 23 -14.98 -2.27 -14.53
N HIS A 24 -14.11 -1.77 -13.65
CA HIS A 24 -14.52 -0.87 -12.56
C HIS A 24 -13.92 0.52 -12.82
N VAL A 25 -14.85 1.46 -13.02
CA VAL A 25 -14.61 2.89 -13.17
C VAL A 25 -14.28 3.46 -11.79
N GLY A 26 -13.17 4.18 -11.67
CA GLY A 26 -12.80 4.86 -10.43
C GLY A 26 -13.89 5.85 -10.02
N THR A 27 -14.28 5.82 -8.75
CA THR A 27 -15.26 6.76 -8.21
C THR A 27 -14.52 7.87 -7.48
N GLU A 28 -14.74 9.10 -7.93
CA GLU A 28 -14.16 10.30 -7.32
C GLU A 28 -15.11 10.81 -6.25
N LEU A 29 -14.64 10.88 -4.99
CA LEU A 29 -15.37 11.53 -3.91
C LEU A 29 -14.60 12.76 -3.47
N ARG A 30 -15.15 13.93 -3.80
CA ARG A 30 -14.65 15.22 -3.34
C ARG A 30 -15.20 15.49 -1.95
N ARG A 31 -14.35 15.41 -0.92
CA ARG A 31 -14.67 15.84 0.45
C ARG A 31 -14.07 17.23 0.73
N LYS A 32 -14.57 17.92 1.76
CA LYS A 32 -14.17 19.29 2.14
C LYS A 32 -12.69 19.40 2.56
N ASP A 33 -12.06 18.29 2.91
CA ASP A 33 -10.68 18.14 3.38
C ASP A 33 -9.69 17.70 2.29
N GLY A 34 -10.17 17.38 1.07
CA GLY A 34 -9.33 16.99 -0.05
C GLY A 34 -9.95 15.93 -0.97
N PHE A 35 -9.19 15.60 -2.01
CA PHE A 35 -9.56 14.60 -3.02
C PHE A 35 -9.39 13.18 -2.47
N HIS A 36 -10.48 12.41 -2.44
CA HIS A 36 -10.48 11.02 -1.98
C HIS A 36 -11.08 10.10 -3.06
N GLY A 37 -10.34 9.91 -4.15
CA GLY A 37 -10.71 8.97 -5.21
C GLY A 37 -10.40 7.51 -4.82
N TYR A 38 -11.25 6.59 -5.28
CA TYR A 38 -11.06 5.14 -5.17
C TYR A 38 -10.75 4.53 -6.54
N TYR A 39 -9.76 3.65 -6.60
CA TYR A 39 -9.21 3.13 -7.85
C TYR A 39 -8.97 1.63 -7.79
N SER A 40 -9.29 0.94 -8.89
CA SER A 40 -8.76 -0.40 -9.13
C SER A 40 -7.27 -0.31 -9.43
N ILE A 41 -6.46 -1.12 -8.75
CA ILE A 41 -5.00 -1.10 -8.90
C ILE A 41 -4.54 -2.39 -9.60
N THR A 42 -3.82 -2.19 -10.69
CA THR A 42 -3.11 -3.24 -11.42
C THR A 42 -1.61 -3.11 -11.15
N PHE A 43 -0.93 -4.25 -11.05
CA PHE A 43 0.51 -4.31 -10.80
C PHE A 43 1.10 -5.55 -11.46
N ASN A 44 2.35 -5.43 -11.91
CA ASN A 44 3.04 -6.47 -12.67
C ASN A 44 4.24 -7.09 -11.92
N GLY A 45 4.55 -6.64 -10.69
CA GLY A 45 5.72 -7.09 -9.94
C GLY A 45 5.43 -8.14 -8.86
N SER A 46 6.26 -9.19 -8.80
CA SER A 46 6.18 -10.29 -7.81
C SER A 46 6.73 -9.94 -6.42
N SER A 47 7.12 -8.69 -6.15
CA SER A 47 7.76 -8.30 -4.88
C SER A 47 6.84 -8.43 -3.67
N MET A 48 5.53 -8.54 -3.88
CA MET A 48 4.52 -8.67 -2.84
C MET A 48 3.98 -10.09 -2.70
N GLU A 49 4.55 -11.07 -3.41
CA GLU A 49 4.21 -12.48 -3.21
C GLU A 49 4.70 -12.95 -1.82
N PRO A 50 4.00 -13.85 -1.13
CA PRO A 50 2.78 -14.57 -1.55
C PRO A 50 1.47 -13.83 -1.22
N THR A 51 1.53 -12.61 -0.66
CA THR A 51 0.32 -11.86 -0.30
C THR A 51 -0.45 -11.43 -1.54
N LEU A 52 0.26 -10.84 -2.51
CA LEU A 52 -0.28 -10.28 -3.74
C LEU A 52 0.40 -10.93 -4.94
N PHE A 53 -0.38 -11.69 -5.72
CA PHE A 53 0.07 -12.29 -6.98
C PHE A 53 -0.34 -11.39 -8.16
N PRO A 54 0.61 -10.95 -9.00
CA PRO A 54 0.30 -10.24 -10.23
C PRO A 54 -0.72 -11.01 -11.08
N GLN A 55 -1.60 -10.29 -11.79
CA GLN A 55 -2.67 -10.82 -12.66
C GLN A 55 -3.76 -11.66 -11.97
N LYS A 56 -3.49 -12.28 -10.82
CA LYS A 56 -4.46 -13.08 -10.04
C LYS A 56 -5.16 -12.26 -8.96
N THR A 57 -4.51 -11.18 -8.50
CA THR A 57 -5.04 -10.32 -7.44
C THR A 57 -5.71 -9.08 -8.03
N ARG A 58 -6.79 -8.62 -7.39
CA ARG A 58 -7.43 -7.33 -7.69
C ARG A 58 -7.55 -6.51 -6.41
N LEU A 59 -7.07 -5.29 -6.49
CA LEU A 59 -6.94 -4.39 -5.35
C LEU A 59 -7.79 -3.14 -5.57
N LEU A 60 -8.41 -2.68 -4.49
CA LEU A 60 -8.99 -1.36 -4.40
C LEU A 60 -8.08 -0.50 -3.53
N GLY A 61 -7.62 0.60 -4.09
CA GLY A 61 -6.90 1.63 -3.36
C GLY A 61 -7.70 2.91 -3.24
N ARG A 62 -7.34 3.72 -2.25
CA ARG A 62 -7.80 5.09 -2.08
C ARG A 62 -6.61 6.02 -2.25
N THR A 63 -6.83 7.20 -2.83
CA THR A 63 -5.85 8.30 -2.79
C THR A 63 -5.39 8.52 -1.36
N PHE A 64 -4.08 8.69 -1.18
CA PHE A 64 -3.49 9.00 0.11
C PHE A 64 -3.18 10.50 0.19
N CYS A 65 -3.65 11.15 1.24
CA CYS A 65 -3.37 12.56 1.51
C CYS A 65 -2.49 12.67 2.77
N PRO A 66 -1.19 12.96 2.66
CA PRO A 66 -0.28 13.01 3.81
C PRO A 66 -0.69 13.98 4.92
N LYS A 67 -1.53 14.99 4.61
CA LYS A 67 -1.99 16.00 5.58
C LYS A 67 -3.15 15.50 6.47
N SER A 68 -3.94 14.55 5.99
CA SER A 68 -5.15 14.07 6.66
C SER A 68 -5.13 12.57 6.96
N ASP A 69 -4.31 11.81 6.24
CA ASP A 69 -4.25 10.37 6.34
C ASP A 69 -3.06 9.92 7.17
N SER A 70 -3.31 9.00 8.09
CA SER A 70 -2.27 8.29 8.83
C SER A 70 -1.90 6.98 8.14
N VAL A 71 -0.61 6.65 8.17
CA VAL A 71 -0.11 5.31 7.82
C VAL A 71 0.03 4.49 9.08
N LYS A 72 -0.31 3.21 9.01
CA LYS A 72 -0.11 2.21 10.05
C LYS A 72 0.87 1.15 9.59
N ARG A 73 1.50 0.46 10.55
CA ARG A 73 2.26 -0.74 10.24
C ARG A 73 1.35 -1.74 9.53
N GLY A 74 1.93 -2.45 8.57
CA GLY A 74 1.19 -3.44 7.79
C GLY A 74 0.39 -2.89 6.62
N ASP A 75 0.16 -1.58 6.55
CA ASP A 75 -0.51 -0.98 5.40
C ASP A 75 0.23 -1.35 4.11
N ILE A 76 -0.53 -1.70 3.07
CA ILE A 76 0.03 -1.82 1.72
C ILE A 76 -0.21 -0.50 0.99
N VAL A 77 0.85 0.06 0.43
CA VAL A 77 0.86 1.39 -0.18
C VAL A 77 1.47 1.35 -1.58
N ASP A 78 0.96 2.21 -2.46
CA ASP A 78 1.47 2.47 -3.81
C ASP A 78 2.37 3.72 -3.76
N ILE A 79 3.68 3.49 -3.87
CA ILE A 79 4.70 4.53 -3.72
C ILE A 79 5.12 5.02 -5.10
N ALA A 80 4.99 6.31 -5.33
CA ALA A 80 5.55 6.98 -6.49
C ALA A 80 7.07 7.10 -6.34
N ILE A 81 7.81 6.64 -7.34
CA ILE A 81 9.27 6.79 -7.42
C ILE A 81 9.55 7.83 -8.50
N PRO A 82 9.76 9.10 -8.13
CA PRO A 82 10.13 10.13 -9.08
C PRO A 82 11.48 9.76 -9.74
N HIS A 83 11.64 10.08 -11.02
CA HIS A 83 12.85 9.85 -11.83
C HIS A 83 13.24 8.39 -12.14
N ALA A 84 12.40 7.39 -11.81
CA ALA A 84 12.71 5.98 -12.10
C ALA A 84 12.54 5.55 -13.58
N ALA A 85 11.99 6.40 -14.44
CA ALA A 85 12.01 6.19 -15.88
C ALA A 85 12.64 7.41 -16.56
N GLY A 86 13.71 7.21 -17.33
CA GLY A 86 14.44 8.26 -18.05
C GLY A 86 13.64 8.98 -19.16
N ASN A 87 12.32 8.90 -19.14
CA ASN A 87 11.40 9.51 -20.11
C ASN A 87 10.28 10.34 -19.43
N GLY A 88 10.48 10.78 -18.18
CA GLY A 88 9.49 11.59 -17.44
C GLY A 88 8.29 10.79 -16.91
N ARG A 89 8.30 9.45 -17.00
CA ARG A 89 7.24 8.61 -16.41
C ARG A 89 7.56 8.27 -14.96
N THR A 90 6.64 8.57 -14.05
CA THR A 90 6.69 8.08 -12.67
C THR A 90 6.47 6.58 -12.66
N ARG A 91 7.43 5.79 -12.19
CA ARG A 91 7.18 4.38 -11.83
C ARG A 91 6.58 4.35 -10.45
N SER A 92 5.66 3.43 -10.20
CA SER A 92 5.16 3.19 -8.85
C SER A 92 5.48 1.78 -8.39
N ALA A 93 5.54 1.58 -7.09
CA ALA A 93 5.82 0.30 -6.46
C ALA A 93 4.88 0.05 -5.29
N ILE A 94 4.25 -1.13 -5.29
CA ILE A 94 3.43 -1.58 -4.17
C ILE A 94 4.32 -2.24 -3.13
N LYS A 95 4.28 -1.75 -1.90
CA LYS A 95 5.06 -2.24 -0.75
C LYS A 95 4.21 -2.25 0.52
N ARG A 96 4.67 -3.01 1.52
CA ARG A 96 4.11 -3.00 2.87
C ARG A 96 4.89 -2.05 3.76
N VAL A 97 4.20 -1.26 4.57
CA VAL A 97 4.79 -0.41 5.59
C VAL A 97 5.19 -1.29 6.78
N ILE A 98 6.45 -1.21 7.17
CA ILE A 98 7.04 -1.98 8.26
C ILE A 98 7.43 -1.05 9.41
N GLY A 99 8.13 0.04 9.09
CA GLY A 99 8.56 1.07 10.04
C GLY A 99 7.80 2.39 9.86
N LEU A 100 7.49 3.03 10.97
CA LEU A 100 6.89 4.35 11.12
C LEU A 100 7.95 5.34 11.66
N PRO A 101 7.70 6.66 11.57
CA PRO A 101 8.61 7.67 12.12
C PRO A 101 9.03 7.39 13.57
N GLY A 102 10.33 7.41 13.83
CA GLY A 102 10.92 7.20 15.15
C GLY A 102 11.38 5.76 15.43
N ASP A 103 11.00 4.79 14.60
CA ASP A 103 11.45 3.41 14.75
C ASP A 103 12.91 3.21 14.37
N GLU A 104 13.46 2.07 14.80
CA GLU A 104 14.63 1.46 14.17
C GLU A 104 14.25 0.14 13.51
N VAL A 105 14.68 -0.05 12.26
CA VAL A 105 14.42 -1.26 11.49
C VAL A 105 15.75 -1.93 11.11
N TRP A 106 15.87 -3.23 11.37
CA TRP A 106 17.02 -4.02 10.96
C TRP A 106 17.05 -4.18 9.43
N ASN A 107 18.13 -3.71 8.83
CA ASN A 107 18.44 -3.92 7.43
C ASN A 107 19.37 -5.12 7.29
N ASP A 108 18.82 -6.25 6.86
CA ASP A 108 19.54 -7.49 6.57
C ASP A 108 20.61 -7.35 5.47
N ARG A 109 20.42 -6.45 4.50
CA ARG A 109 21.39 -6.21 3.40
C ARG A 109 22.61 -5.43 3.84
N LYS A 110 22.47 -4.57 4.85
CA LYS A 110 23.57 -3.78 5.41
C LYS A 110 24.08 -4.34 6.74
N ALA A 111 23.41 -5.36 7.29
CA ALA A 111 23.63 -5.89 8.63
C ALA A 111 23.66 -4.79 9.71
N ALA A 112 22.72 -3.85 9.64
CA ALA A 112 22.68 -2.67 10.51
C ALA A 112 21.26 -2.25 10.86
N TRP A 113 21.11 -1.57 12.00
CA TRP A 113 19.87 -0.88 12.38
C TRP A 113 19.78 0.46 11.66
N GLU A 114 18.63 0.75 11.06
CA GLU A 114 18.34 2.03 10.40
C GLU A 114 17.17 2.73 11.09
N SER A 115 17.39 3.96 11.55
CA SER A 115 16.31 4.78 12.10
C SER A 115 15.40 5.30 10.99
N VAL A 116 14.09 5.36 11.25
CA VAL A 116 13.09 5.93 10.35
C VAL A 116 12.89 7.41 10.72
N PRO A 117 13.29 8.36 9.86
CA PRO A 117 13.15 9.78 10.15
C PRO A 117 11.69 10.24 10.25
N GLN A 118 11.48 11.42 10.82
CA GLN A 118 10.18 12.09 10.76
C GLN A 118 9.75 12.32 9.30
N GLY A 119 8.45 12.17 9.04
CA GLY A 119 7.89 12.28 7.69
C GLY A 119 8.29 11.15 6.72
N HIS A 120 8.88 10.06 7.21
CA HIS A 120 9.28 8.90 6.40
C HIS A 120 8.63 7.61 6.90
N VAL A 121 8.55 6.62 6.03
CA VAL A 121 8.15 5.25 6.34
C VAL A 121 9.19 4.27 5.83
N TYR A 122 9.37 3.16 6.53
CA TYR A 122 10.23 2.07 6.06
C TYR A 122 9.35 0.98 5.45
N VAL A 123 9.57 0.66 4.17
CA VAL A 123 8.68 -0.19 3.39
C VAL A 123 9.41 -1.40 2.85
N LEU A 124 8.79 -2.58 2.90
CA LEU A 124 9.33 -3.83 2.40
C LEU A 124 8.35 -4.52 1.46
N GLY A 125 8.88 -5.30 0.51
CA GLY A 125 8.06 -6.27 -0.19
C GLY A 125 7.90 -7.54 0.64
N ASP A 126 6.75 -8.20 0.54
CA ASP A 126 6.52 -9.48 1.23
C ASP A 126 7.45 -10.58 0.68
N ASN A 127 7.84 -10.51 -0.59
CA ASN A 127 8.88 -11.35 -1.16
C ASN A 127 10.27 -10.75 -0.87
N ARG A 128 10.72 -10.93 0.37
CA ARG A 128 11.95 -10.31 0.90
C ARG A 128 13.21 -10.64 0.08
N LYS A 129 13.26 -11.79 -0.60
CA LYS A 129 14.42 -12.23 -1.38
C LYS A 129 14.65 -11.39 -2.64
N ILE A 130 13.58 -11.01 -3.34
CA ILE A 130 13.66 -10.33 -4.65
C ILE A 130 13.28 -8.86 -4.58
N SER A 131 12.58 -8.44 -3.53
CA SER A 131 12.06 -7.09 -3.43
C SER A 131 13.20 -6.06 -3.36
N ARG A 132 13.21 -5.11 -4.30
CA ARG A 132 13.92 -3.83 -4.18
C ARG A 132 13.04 -2.87 -3.37
N ASP A 133 13.47 -2.57 -2.16
CA ASP A 133 12.70 -1.84 -1.15
C ASP A 133 13.61 -1.00 -0.24
N SER A 134 13.11 -0.53 0.92
CA SER A 134 13.87 0.36 1.80
C SER A 134 15.22 -0.20 2.25
N ARG A 135 15.42 -1.51 2.23
CA ARG A 135 16.75 -2.10 2.50
C ARG A 135 17.81 -1.68 1.49
N THR A 136 17.39 -1.36 0.27
CA THR A 136 18.27 -0.93 -0.83
C THR A 136 18.39 0.58 -0.92
N TYR A 137 17.28 1.31 -0.79
CA TYR A 137 17.25 2.77 -1.04
C TYR A 137 16.95 3.63 0.21
N GLY A 138 16.76 3.02 1.37
CA GLY A 138 16.45 3.70 2.63
C GLY A 138 14.95 3.96 2.88
N PRO A 139 14.62 4.63 4.01
CA PRO A 139 13.26 5.10 4.30
C PRO A 139 12.69 5.98 3.18
N VAL A 140 11.38 5.92 2.96
CA VAL A 140 10.68 6.65 1.90
C VAL A 140 9.89 7.81 2.49
N PRO A 141 9.96 9.02 1.93
CA PRO A 141 9.10 10.12 2.34
C PRO A 141 7.61 9.75 2.26
N THR A 142 6.83 10.05 3.29
CA THR A 142 5.38 9.77 3.32
C THR A 142 4.63 10.48 2.18
N GLU A 143 5.15 11.61 1.71
CA GLU A 143 4.67 12.34 0.53
C GLU A 143 4.73 11.55 -0.78
N ASN A 144 5.62 10.54 -0.88
CA ASN A 144 5.70 9.68 -2.06
C ASN A 144 4.60 8.61 -2.10
N ILE A 145 3.79 8.48 -1.04
CA ILE A 145 2.66 7.55 -1.02
C ILE A 145 1.52 8.16 -1.84
N SER A 146 1.22 7.54 -2.98
CA SER A 146 0.14 8.01 -3.87
C SER A 146 -1.21 7.43 -3.49
N LYS A 147 -1.24 6.15 -3.09
CA LYS A 147 -2.48 5.43 -2.73
C LYS A 147 -2.22 4.47 -1.59
N LYS A 148 -3.24 4.28 -0.76
CA LYS A 148 -3.31 3.22 0.25
C LYS A 148 -4.23 2.12 -0.25
N ILE A 149 -3.78 0.87 -0.22
CA ILE A 149 -4.61 -0.29 -0.55
C ILE A 149 -5.54 -0.57 0.62
N ILE A 150 -6.84 -0.61 0.37
CA ILE A 150 -7.86 -0.79 1.41
C ILE A 150 -8.58 -2.14 1.32
N LEU A 151 -8.53 -2.80 0.17
CA LEU A 151 -9.21 -4.08 -0.04
C LEU A 151 -8.55 -4.89 -1.14
N GLN A 152 -8.37 -6.18 -0.90
CA GLN A 152 -8.19 -7.18 -1.95
C GLN A 152 -9.53 -7.85 -2.23
N TYR A 153 -10.18 -7.48 -3.33
CA TYR A 153 -11.52 -7.97 -3.65
C TYR A 153 -11.52 -9.23 -4.53
N TRP A 154 -10.37 -9.65 -5.06
CA TRP A 154 -10.24 -10.94 -5.74
C TRP A 154 -8.80 -11.51 -5.64
N PRO A 155 -8.62 -12.80 -5.28
CA PRO A 155 -9.58 -13.58 -4.49
C PRO A 155 -9.91 -12.82 -3.21
N VAL A 156 -11.18 -12.85 -2.78
CA VAL A 156 -11.67 -11.98 -1.70
C VAL A 156 -10.88 -12.23 -0.41
N LYS A 157 -10.16 -11.21 0.05
CA LYS A 157 -9.56 -11.15 1.39
C LYS A 157 -10.05 -9.84 2.00
N LEU A 158 -10.99 -9.97 2.93
CA LEU A 158 -11.64 -8.81 3.57
C LEU A 158 -10.70 -8.06 4.52
N ASN A 159 -9.63 -8.70 4.98
CA ASN A 159 -8.61 -8.10 5.83
C ASN A 159 -7.23 -8.47 5.26
N LEU A 160 -6.47 -7.47 4.78
CA LEU A 160 -5.02 -7.60 4.57
C LEU A 160 -4.31 -7.38 5.93
N GLU A 161 -4.87 -8.00 6.98
CA GLU A 161 -4.44 -7.80 8.36
C GLU A 161 -2.99 -8.23 8.51
N TYR A 162 -2.15 -7.23 8.71
CA TYR A 162 -0.92 -7.40 9.46
C TYR A 162 -1.36 -7.60 10.91
N LYS A 163 -0.94 -8.70 11.54
CA LYS A 163 -1.30 -8.99 12.93
C LYS A 163 -0.73 -7.88 13.83
N ASP A 164 -1.55 -6.89 14.16
CA ASP A 164 -1.21 -5.88 15.15
C ASP A 164 -0.83 -6.58 16.45
N GLY A 165 0.43 -6.49 16.87
CA GLY A 165 0.93 -7.02 18.14
C GLY A 165 2.03 -8.08 18.04
N GLU A 166 2.20 -8.75 16.89
CA GLU A 166 3.41 -9.53 16.63
C GLU A 166 4.47 -8.56 16.10
N LYS A 167 5.20 -7.90 17.02
CA LYS A 167 6.29 -6.98 16.64
C LYS A 167 7.21 -7.73 15.69
N ASP A 168 7.24 -7.32 14.41
CA ASP A 168 8.16 -7.89 13.42
C ASP A 168 9.56 -7.81 14.06
N PRO A 169 10.28 -8.93 14.23
CA PRO A 169 11.51 -8.98 15.02
C PRO A 169 12.60 -8.03 14.52
N ILE A 170 12.43 -7.54 13.28
CA ILE A 170 13.30 -6.54 12.67
C ILE A 170 12.96 -5.10 13.07
N VAL A 171 11.95 -4.84 13.91
CA VAL A 171 11.53 -3.49 14.28
C VAL A 171 11.66 -3.28 15.78
N ARG A 172 12.40 -2.23 16.16
CA ARG A 172 12.40 -1.67 17.51
C ARG A 172 11.57 -0.40 17.51
N CYS A 173 10.43 -0.44 18.19
CA CYS A 173 9.65 0.76 18.49
C CYS A 173 10.40 1.57 19.56
N LYS A 174 10.47 2.89 19.40
CA LYS A 174 10.77 3.78 20.52
C LYS A 174 9.56 3.95 21.43
#